data_AF-A0A6A4VD27-F1
#
_entry.id   AF-A0A6A4VD27-F1
#
_cell.length_a   1.000
_cell.length_b   1.000
_cell.length_c   1.000
_cell.angle_alpha   90.00
_cell.angle_beta   90.00
_cell.angle_gamma   90.00
#
_symmetry.space_group_name_H-M   'P 1'
#
loop_
_entity.id
_entity.type
_entity.pdbx_description
1 polymer ?
#
loop_
_entity_poly.entity_id
_entity_poly.type
_entity_poly.pdbx_seq_one_letter_code
_entity_poly.pdbx_strand_id
1 'polypeptide(L)'
;MSPVAHVTTQEMVKMFFNVVKGLTELGFRVVSVTTDGHRTNQSFHRALGDGTHPEYIVNPWSSDGLGRIYTMFDTVHLFKNIFFNLLNKKTLLCPPFEKTGAALTVKSFHLEKLHRMEFGSPVKMAYRLSDKVLNPTSIERVNVKLADSATHETTIAGLMVYSKEPGCDGFADTAEFLKIVRTWFNIVNVKSPYKHVAKRDDLLKPICLENEDGLKYLEKFGALMEDWDRQPGTAKISSDTLRGLVLTCRGLVGLSKYLLQECDLEYVLLGKIQSDRIEGHFGHLRKLAGGNFWASPRQFTEGEAIIRAKSLLWLSGYTPDEVAVDMRLVTQQREENDHRVATELTQIAAESLPAEEGPEEGKDAVFHMAGYLAHAVQKKHKCNPCRDLLADGHRKISVKIAVSGAEEQEAAATFTDLLNRGKLLQPSATCLKITEDICSIFRSLRVEAKTRAILFGCTNPRRVFKEISLNLLEEKEGSQLECAAGHKLSKLILPTMAGALFNACVSNHAKDLNSLAHAEKRPKQAQGRAGRRNSDSDKIRKLTGSK
;
A
#
# COMPACT_ATOMS: atom_id res chain seq x y z
N MET A 1 35.08 8.76 9.09
CA MET A 1 33.95 8.85 10.04
C MET A 1 34.21 7.84 11.15
N SER A 2 34.11 8.26 12.41
CA SER A 2 34.09 7.33 13.55
C SER A 2 32.63 7.03 13.91
N PRO A 3 32.21 5.75 14.03
CA PRO A 3 30.86 5.41 14.46
C PRO A 3 30.63 5.90 15.89
N VAL A 4 29.52 6.59 16.12
CA VAL A 4 29.11 7.08 17.45
C VAL A 4 28.05 6.12 18.00
N ALA A 5 28.34 5.45 19.12
CA ALA A 5 27.43 4.46 19.71
C ALA A 5 26.16 5.09 20.30
N HIS A 6 26.27 6.31 20.83
CA HIS A 6 25.16 7.09 21.37
C HIS A 6 25.32 8.55 20.97
N VAL A 7 24.45 9.04 20.08
CA VAL A 7 24.44 10.45 19.70
C VAL A 7 23.60 11.23 20.70
N THR A 8 24.20 12.22 21.34
CA THR A 8 23.54 13.14 22.27
C THR A 8 22.79 14.25 21.54
N THR A 9 21.82 14.87 22.19
CA THR A 9 21.08 16.02 21.64
C THR A 9 22.04 17.15 21.21
N GLN A 10 23.04 17.47 22.03
CA GLN A 10 24.01 18.53 21.75
C GLN A 10 24.87 18.22 20.52
N GLU A 11 25.31 16.96 20.36
CA GLU A 11 26.03 16.53 19.17
C GLU A 11 25.15 16.63 17.91
N MET A 12 23.86 16.26 18.00
CA MET A 12 22.94 16.42 16.86
C MET A 12 22.74 17.89 16.47
N VAL A 13 22.56 18.78 17.45
CA VAL A 13 22.46 20.24 17.20
C VAL A 13 23.72 20.75 16.50
N LYS A 14 24.92 20.38 17.00
CA LYS A 14 26.19 20.75 16.40
C LYS A 14 26.34 20.22 14.97
N MET A 15 26.03 18.94 14.73
CA MET A 15 26.10 18.33 13.39
C MET A 15 25.12 18.99 12.43
N PHE A 16 23.87 19.22 12.87
CA PHE A 16 22.84 19.88 12.08
C PHE A 16 23.30 21.27 11.63
N PHE A 17 23.76 22.11 12.55
CA PHE A 17 24.22 23.46 12.23
C PHE A 17 25.47 23.47 11.35
N ASN A 18 26.40 22.53 11.53
CA ASN A 18 27.54 22.37 10.63
C ASN A 18 27.11 22.03 9.19
N VAL A 19 26.11 21.14 9.03
CA VAL A 19 25.56 20.77 7.72
C VAL A 19 24.81 21.95 7.10
N VAL A 20 23.98 22.65 7.86
CA VAL A 20 23.24 23.83 7.37
C VAL A 20 24.21 24.91 6.89
N LYS A 21 25.27 25.19 7.67
CA LYS A 21 26.32 26.12 7.27
C LYS A 21 26.95 25.71 5.95
N GLY A 22 27.46 24.48 5.86
CA GLY A 22 28.15 24.01 4.66
C GLY A 22 27.26 23.99 3.41
N LEU A 23 25.99 23.59 3.55
CA LEU A 23 25.03 23.65 2.45
C LEU A 23 24.74 25.09 2.01
N THR A 24 24.61 26.00 2.97
CA THR A 24 24.36 27.42 2.69
C THR A 24 25.56 28.06 1.98
N GLU A 25 26.78 27.77 2.42
CA GLU A 25 28.03 28.24 1.78
C GLU A 25 28.19 27.70 0.35
N LEU A 26 27.65 26.52 0.07
CA LEU A 26 27.59 25.93 -1.29
C LEU A 26 26.47 26.51 -2.16
N GLY A 27 25.66 27.44 -1.64
CA GLY A 27 24.56 28.07 -2.36
C GLY A 27 23.22 27.32 -2.29
N PHE A 28 23.11 26.27 -1.46
CA PHE A 28 21.82 25.60 -1.23
C PHE A 28 20.98 26.34 -0.18
N ARG A 29 19.68 26.50 -0.45
CA ARG A 29 18.71 26.98 0.53
C ARG A 29 18.13 25.78 1.29
N VAL A 30 18.54 25.61 2.54
CA VAL A 30 17.92 24.64 3.45
C VAL A 30 16.59 25.21 3.93
N VAL A 31 15.48 24.50 3.67
CA VAL A 31 14.11 24.98 3.97
C VAL A 31 13.38 24.15 5.01
N SER A 32 13.88 22.94 5.31
CA SER A 32 13.25 22.05 6.29
C SER A 32 14.21 21.00 6.84
N VAL A 33 13.91 20.53 8.04
CA VAL A 33 14.52 19.33 8.65
C VAL A 33 13.42 18.36 9.11
N THR A 34 13.59 17.10 8.75
CA THR A 34 12.64 16.02 9.06
C THR A 34 13.35 14.88 9.76
N THR A 35 12.81 14.42 10.88
CA THR A 35 13.37 13.30 11.67
C THR A 35 12.28 12.30 12.06
N ASP A 36 12.67 11.12 12.55
CA ASP A 36 11.70 10.22 13.17
C ASP A 36 11.23 10.72 14.55
N GLY A 37 10.23 10.06 15.13
CA GLY A 37 9.70 10.40 16.46
C GLY A 37 10.51 9.87 17.64
N HIS A 38 11.77 9.45 17.47
CA HIS A 38 12.58 8.92 18.58
C HIS A 38 12.85 9.99 19.65
N ARG A 39 12.99 9.59 20.92
CA ARG A 39 13.14 10.53 22.05
C ARG A 39 14.29 11.52 21.87
N THR A 40 15.44 11.06 21.36
CA THR A 40 16.58 11.93 21.07
C THR A 40 16.25 13.00 20.02
N ASN A 41 15.48 12.64 18.98
CA ASN A 41 15.05 13.56 17.93
C ASN A 41 13.99 14.55 18.43
N GLN A 42 13.11 14.12 19.33
CA GLN A 42 12.20 15.04 20.03
C GLN A 42 12.98 16.07 20.87
N SER A 43 13.99 15.62 21.61
CA SER A 43 14.86 16.52 22.39
C SER A 43 15.66 17.47 21.51
N PHE A 44 16.11 17.01 20.33
CA PHE A 44 16.78 17.86 19.34
C PHE A 44 15.87 18.96 18.83
N HIS A 45 14.65 18.64 18.41
CA HIS A 45 13.71 19.66 17.98
C HIS A 45 13.39 20.67 19.11
N ARG A 46 13.28 20.21 20.37
CA ARG A 46 13.10 21.13 21.51
C ARG A 46 14.32 22.02 21.75
N ALA A 47 15.52 21.50 21.53
CA ALA A 47 16.75 22.28 21.66
C ALA A 47 16.89 23.37 20.58
N LEU A 48 16.14 23.26 19.48
CA LEU A 48 16.07 24.31 18.44
C LEU A 48 15.12 25.47 18.81
N GLY A 49 14.21 25.30 19.78
CA GLY A 49 13.19 26.29 20.15
C GLY A 49 13.10 26.52 21.66
N ASP A 50 14.24 26.66 22.33
CA ASP A 50 14.35 27.01 23.76
C ASP A 50 13.51 26.12 24.70
N GLY A 51 13.50 24.81 24.43
CA GLY A 51 12.77 23.81 25.21
C GLY A 51 11.41 23.43 24.62
N THR A 52 10.95 24.14 23.58
CA THR A 52 9.75 23.81 22.80
C THR A 52 10.12 23.39 21.39
N HIS A 53 9.29 22.55 20.75
CA HIS A 53 9.50 22.22 19.33
C HIS A 53 8.97 23.41 18.51
N PRO A 54 9.85 24.21 17.87
CA PRO A 54 9.40 25.37 17.09
C PRO A 54 8.70 24.90 15.81
N GLU A 55 7.98 25.79 15.13
CA GLU A 55 7.49 25.48 13.79
C GLU A 55 8.61 25.58 12.75
N TYR A 56 9.47 26.59 12.90
CA TYR A 56 10.67 26.82 12.12
C TYR A 56 11.73 27.51 12.97
N ILE A 57 12.98 27.43 12.52
CA ILE A 57 14.08 28.28 12.97
C ILE A 57 14.57 29.16 11.83
N VAL A 58 15.29 30.23 12.15
CA VAL A 58 15.98 31.06 11.16
C VAL A 58 17.36 30.46 10.90
N ASN A 59 17.75 30.34 9.63
CA ASN A 59 19.08 29.95 9.20
C ASN A 59 20.07 31.08 9.54
N PRO A 60 21.02 30.88 10.47
CA PRO A 60 21.95 31.95 10.88
C PRO A 60 22.91 32.40 9.78
N TRP A 61 23.07 31.60 8.71
CA TRP A 61 23.98 31.90 7.59
C TRP A 61 23.27 32.37 6.32
N SER A 62 21.94 32.53 6.32
CA SER A 62 21.24 33.04 5.14
C SER A 62 21.61 34.51 4.91
N SER A 63 21.91 34.88 3.67
CA SER A 63 22.33 36.23 3.29
C SER A 63 21.30 37.33 3.58
N ASP A 64 20.02 36.96 3.63
CA ASP A 64 18.89 37.85 3.94
C ASP A 64 18.50 37.84 5.43
N GLY A 65 19.10 36.96 6.24
CA GLY A 65 18.71 36.75 7.65
C GLY A 65 17.27 36.25 7.85
N LEU A 66 16.57 35.85 6.79
CA LEU A 66 15.15 35.47 6.81
C LEU A 66 14.91 34.01 6.39
N GLY A 67 15.96 33.27 6.02
CA GLY A 67 15.86 31.88 5.60
C GLY A 67 15.24 30.97 6.66
N ARG A 68 13.95 30.65 6.55
CA ARG A 68 13.26 29.75 7.49
C ARG A 68 13.57 28.28 7.19
N ILE A 69 13.86 27.52 8.24
CA ILE A 69 14.02 26.06 8.23
C ILE A 69 12.89 25.46 9.06
N TYR A 70 11.88 24.90 8.41
CA TYR A 70 10.74 24.27 9.07
C TYR A 70 11.12 22.94 9.72
N THR A 71 10.68 22.72 10.95
CA THR A 71 10.98 21.54 11.76
C THR A 71 9.75 20.64 11.84
N MET A 72 9.91 19.35 11.52
CA MET A 72 8.80 18.40 11.53
C MET A 72 9.26 16.95 11.72
N PHE A 73 8.29 16.07 11.95
CA PHE A 73 8.51 14.62 11.96
C PHE A 73 8.13 13.96 10.65
N ASP A 74 8.75 12.82 10.39
CA ASP A 74 8.52 12.01 9.21
C ASP A 74 7.08 11.47 9.14
N THR A 75 6.38 11.83 8.06
CA THR A 75 4.99 11.47 7.82
C THR A 75 4.76 9.97 7.63
N VAL A 76 5.73 9.23 7.08
CA VAL A 76 5.69 7.77 6.90
C VAL A 76 5.76 7.07 8.26
N HIS A 77 6.58 7.56 9.19
CA HIS A 77 6.61 7.06 10.56
C HIS A 77 5.34 7.40 11.33
N LEU A 78 4.82 8.62 11.21
CA LEU A 78 3.56 8.98 11.86
C LEU A 78 2.38 8.14 11.34
N PHE A 79 2.31 7.91 10.03
CA PHE A 79 1.31 7.02 9.42
C PHE A 79 1.37 5.59 9.97
N LYS A 80 2.56 5.00 10.06
CA LYS A 80 2.79 3.70 10.71
C LYS A 80 2.28 3.72 12.15
N ASN A 81 2.62 4.76 12.90
CA ASN A 81 2.28 4.89 14.31
C ASN A 81 0.76 4.94 14.52
N ILE A 82 0.00 5.63 13.67
CA ILE A 82 -1.48 5.62 13.74
C ILE A 82 -2.01 4.19 13.67
N PHE A 83 -1.59 3.44 12.65
CA PHE A 83 -2.04 2.06 12.45
C PHE A 83 -1.61 1.12 13.59
N PHE A 84 -0.36 1.19 14.05
CA PHE A 84 0.09 0.34 15.14
C PHE A 84 -0.52 0.72 16.50
N ASN A 85 -0.88 1.99 16.71
CA ASN A 85 -1.68 2.37 17.87
C ASN A 85 -3.06 1.71 17.81
N LEU A 86 -3.74 1.68 16.66
CA LEU A 86 -5.00 0.94 16.50
C LEU A 86 -4.83 -0.55 16.85
N LEU A 87 -3.79 -1.21 16.32
CA LEU A 87 -3.54 -2.63 16.62
C LEU A 87 -3.23 -2.90 18.11
N ASN A 88 -2.50 -2.00 18.78
CA ASN A 88 -2.12 -2.15 20.18
C ASN A 88 -3.29 -1.84 21.12
N LYS A 89 -4.09 -0.80 20.81
CA LYS A 89 -5.21 -0.34 21.64
C LYS A 89 -6.48 -1.14 21.43
N LYS A 90 -6.60 -1.83 20.27
CA LYS A 90 -7.75 -2.62 19.82
C LYS A 90 -9.01 -1.81 19.53
N THR A 91 -9.29 -0.80 20.35
CA THR A 91 -10.39 0.15 20.17
C THR A 91 -9.86 1.58 20.29
N LEU A 92 -10.29 2.44 19.36
CA LEU A 92 -10.07 3.88 19.39
C LEU A 92 -11.43 4.59 19.35
N LEU A 93 -11.58 5.63 20.15
CA LEU A 93 -12.69 6.58 20.09
C LEU A 93 -12.16 7.85 19.43
N CYS A 94 -12.40 7.98 18.12
CA CYS A 94 -11.93 9.12 17.34
C CYS A 94 -12.98 10.25 17.42
N PRO A 95 -12.58 11.50 17.68
CA PRO A 95 -13.50 12.63 17.58
C PRO A 95 -14.10 12.75 16.17
N PRO A 96 -15.22 13.46 16.02
CA PRO A 96 -15.74 13.84 14.72
C PRO A 96 -14.69 14.58 13.88
N PHE A 97 -14.50 14.18 12.62
CA PHE A 97 -13.62 14.91 11.70
C PHE A 97 -14.25 16.22 11.21
N GLU A 98 -15.55 16.21 10.97
CA GLU A 98 -16.33 17.42 10.72
C GLU A 98 -17.05 17.83 12.01
N LYS A 99 -17.21 19.14 12.24
CA LYS A 99 -17.79 19.67 13.50
C LYS A 99 -19.20 19.15 13.80
N THR A 100 -19.97 18.81 12.76
CA THR A 100 -21.33 18.26 12.85
C THR A 100 -21.37 16.73 12.74
N GLY A 101 -20.22 16.07 12.65
CA GLY A 101 -20.13 14.62 12.51
C GLY A 101 -20.28 13.88 13.84
N ALA A 102 -20.44 12.56 13.77
CA ALA A 102 -20.39 11.68 14.93
C ALA A 102 -18.95 11.27 15.26
N ALA A 103 -18.69 10.98 16.54
CA ALA A 103 -17.47 10.32 16.96
C ALA A 103 -17.45 8.88 16.41
N LEU A 104 -16.27 8.37 16.06
CA LEU A 104 -16.11 7.05 15.46
C LEU A 104 -15.57 6.05 16.48
N THR A 105 -16.22 4.88 16.58
CA THR A 105 -15.72 3.76 17.37
C THR A 105 -14.99 2.77 16.48
N VAL A 106 -13.67 2.91 16.42
CA VAL A 106 -12.80 2.15 15.52
C VAL A 106 -12.27 0.93 16.24
N LYS A 107 -12.48 -0.27 15.68
CA LYS A 107 -11.94 -1.52 16.25
C LYS A 107 -11.02 -2.23 15.28
N SER A 108 -9.84 -2.63 15.75
CA SER A 108 -8.88 -3.40 14.93
C SER A 108 -9.44 -4.77 14.51
N PHE A 109 -10.33 -5.34 15.35
CA PHE A 109 -11.03 -6.59 15.07
C PHE A 109 -11.85 -6.54 13.77
N HIS A 110 -12.34 -5.38 13.33
CA HIS A 110 -13.09 -5.28 12.07
C HIS A 110 -12.22 -5.69 10.87
N LEU A 111 -10.91 -5.36 10.89
CA LEU A 111 -9.95 -5.80 9.86
C LEU A 111 -9.69 -7.32 9.93
N GLU A 112 -9.61 -7.88 11.14
CA GLU A 112 -9.44 -9.32 11.36
C GLU A 112 -10.66 -10.11 10.85
N LYS A 113 -11.86 -9.60 11.14
CA LYS A 113 -13.13 -10.18 10.68
C LYS A 113 -13.25 -10.10 9.17
N LEU A 114 -12.99 -8.94 8.55
CA LEU A 114 -12.99 -8.79 7.10
C LEU A 114 -12.03 -9.77 6.40
N HIS A 115 -10.79 -9.88 6.91
CA HIS A 115 -9.82 -10.84 6.37
C HIS A 115 -10.31 -12.29 6.49
N ARG A 116 -10.98 -12.65 7.59
CA ARG A 116 -11.55 -13.99 7.80
C ARG A 116 -12.69 -14.29 6.83
N MET A 117 -13.58 -13.32 6.60
CA MET A 117 -14.71 -13.46 5.68
C MET A 117 -14.26 -13.75 4.25
N GLU A 118 -13.11 -13.20 3.83
CA GLU A 118 -12.56 -13.45 2.48
C GLU A 118 -11.47 -14.53 2.45
N PHE A 119 -11.19 -15.21 3.56
CA PHE A 119 -10.09 -16.18 3.62
C PHE A 119 -10.39 -17.40 2.73
N GLY A 120 -9.43 -17.83 1.91
CA GLY A 120 -9.62 -18.91 0.96
C GLY A 120 -10.36 -18.53 -0.34
N SER A 121 -10.97 -17.35 -0.44
CA SER A 121 -11.60 -16.88 -1.68
C SER A 121 -10.54 -16.56 -2.75
N PRO A 122 -10.72 -17.01 -4.01
CA PRO A 122 -9.75 -16.75 -5.08
C PRO A 122 -9.68 -15.26 -5.44
N VAL A 123 -10.83 -14.60 -5.46
CA VAL A 123 -10.98 -13.16 -5.68
C VAL A 123 -11.46 -12.53 -4.37
N LYS A 124 -10.89 -11.38 -4.01
CA LYS A 124 -11.09 -10.70 -2.72
C LYS A 124 -11.17 -9.19 -2.93
N MET A 125 -12.03 -8.50 -2.18
CA MET A 125 -12.07 -7.03 -2.12
C MET A 125 -10.89 -6.52 -1.28
N ALA A 126 -10.69 -7.05 -0.07
CA ALA A 126 -9.62 -6.69 0.83
C ALA A 126 -8.34 -7.52 0.60
N TYR A 127 -7.98 -7.74 -0.66
CA TYR A 127 -6.88 -8.60 -1.13
C TYR A 127 -5.47 -8.25 -0.59
N ARG A 128 -5.31 -7.11 0.08
CA ARG A 128 -4.05 -6.67 0.69
C ARG A 128 -3.92 -7.05 2.17
N LEU A 129 -5.01 -7.43 2.82
CA LEU A 129 -4.98 -7.93 4.18
C LEU A 129 -4.34 -9.32 4.22
N SER A 130 -3.62 -9.60 5.31
CA SER A 130 -2.96 -10.87 5.61
C SER A 130 -2.72 -10.96 7.12
N ASP A 131 -2.41 -12.15 7.63
CA ASP A 131 -2.10 -12.30 9.07
C ASP A 131 -0.90 -11.43 9.49
N LYS A 132 0.09 -11.24 8.61
CA LYS A 132 1.22 -10.34 8.84
C LYS A 132 0.82 -8.87 9.02
N VAL A 133 -0.23 -8.42 8.35
CA VAL A 133 -0.75 -7.05 8.49
C VAL A 133 -1.47 -6.90 9.83
N LEU A 134 -2.23 -7.91 10.23
CA LEU A 134 -3.08 -7.89 11.42
C LEU A 134 -2.29 -8.18 12.71
N ASN A 135 -1.27 -9.03 12.61
CA ASN A 135 -0.51 -9.57 13.74
C ASN A 135 1.02 -9.46 13.55
N PRO A 136 1.57 -8.28 13.19
CA PRO A 136 2.99 -8.15 12.87
C PRO A 136 3.90 -8.38 14.08
N THR A 137 5.01 -9.07 13.84
CA THR A 137 6.12 -9.16 14.79
C THR A 137 6.79 -7.80 15.02
N SER A 138 7.59 -7.68 16.08
CA SER A 138 8.31 -6.44 16.41
C SER A 138 9.19 -5.93 15.25
N ILE A 139 9.82 -6.84 14.50
CA ILE A 139 10.65 -6.47 13.33
C ILE A 139 9.76 -6.00 12.19
N GLU A 140 8.63 -6.65 11.94
CA GLU A 140 7.74 -6.31 10.84
C GLU A 140 7.02 -4.97 11.01
N ARG A 141 6.87 -4.50 12.26
CA ARG A 141 6.32 -3.18 12.56
C ARG A 141 7.12 -2.02 11.95
N VAL A 142 8.36 -2.23 11.53
CA VAL A 142 9.12 -1.19 10.82
C VAL A 142 8.61 -0.95 9.39
N ASN A 143 7.89 -1.92 8.81
CA ASN A 143 7.46 -1.91 7.41
C ASN A 143 6.16 -1.13 7.21
N VAL A 144 6.27 0.06 6.58
CA VAL A 144 5.11 0.92 6.24
C VAL A 144 4.09 0.21 5.35
N LYS A 145 4.49 -0.78 4.56
CA LYS A 145 3.56 -1.51 3.67
C LYS A 145 2.43 -2.18 4.43
N LEU A 146 2.62 -2.51 5.71
CA LEU A 146 1.54 -3.10 6.52
C LEU A 146 0.43 -2.08 6.79
N ALA A 147 0.79 -0.85 7.16
CA ALA A 147 -0.16 0.24 7.32
C ALA A 147 -0.81 0.64 5.99
N ASP A 148 -0.04 0.68 4.88
CA ASP A 148 -0.59 0.93 3.54
C ASP A 148 -1.60 -0.13 3.10
N SER A 149 -1.34 -1.41 3.40
CA SER A 149 -2.28 -2.50 3.11
C SER A 149 -3.56 -2.42 3.94
N ALA A 150 -3.46 -2.11 5.23
CA ALA A 150 -4.62 -2.00 6.12
C ALA A 150 -5.53 -0.80 5.77
N THR A 151 -4.94 0.29 5.31
CA THR A 151 -5.64 1.54 4.93
C THR A 151 -5.84 1.66 3.42
N HIS A 152 -5.68 0.56 2.67
CA HIS A 152 -5.84 0.59 1.22
C HIS A 152 -7.29 0.89 0.84
N GLU A 153 -7.50 1.61 -0.27
CA GLU A 153 -8.84 1.99 -0.76
C GLU A 153 -9.77 0.77 -0.92
N THR A 154 -9.24 -0.37 -1.35
CA THR A 154 -10.02 -1.61 -1.45
C THR A 154 -10.36 -2.25 -0.10
N THR A 155 -9.51 -2.08 0.91
CA THR A 155 -9.83 -2.52 2.28
C THR A 155 -10.93 -1.64 2.87
N ILE A 156 -10.83 -0.33 2.67
CA ILE A 156 -11.85 0.65 3.10
C ILE A 156 -13.18 0.36 2.40
N ALA A 157 -13.18 0.19 1.07
CA ALA A 157 -14.38 -0.15 0.31
C ALA A 157 -14.96 -1.51 0.74
N GLY A 158 -14.11 -2.51 0.99
CA GLY A 158 -14.55 -3.80 1.52
C GLY A 158 -15.26 -3.68 2.88
N LEU A 159 -14.71 -2.92 3.82
CA LEU A 159 -15.38 -2.63 5.10
C LEU A 159 -16.74 -1.96 4.89
N MET A 160 -16.83 -0.97 3.98
CA MET A 160 -18.10 -0.29 3.69
C MET A 160 -19.15 -1.20 3.08
N VAL A 161 -18.77 -2.11 2.17
CA VAL A 161 -19.69 -3.08 1.57
C VAL A 161 -20.20 -4.05 2.64
N TYR A 162 -19.29 -4.68 3.38
CA TYR A 162 -19.65 -5.64 4.43
C TYR A 162 -20.33 -4.99 5.64
N SER A 163 -20.25 -3.67 5.82
CA SER A 163 -20.98 -2.97 6.90
C SER A 163 -22.50 -3.11 6.82
N LYS A 164 -23.03 -3.47 5.65
CA LYS A 164 -24.45 -3.72 5.42
C LYS A 164 -24.87 -5.14 5.79
N GLU A 165 -23.91 -6.04 5.99
CA GLU A 165 -24.17 -7.44 6.32
C GLU A 165 -24.43 -7.63 7.82
N PRO A 166 -25.32 -8.57 8.21
CA PRO A 166 -25.59 -8.86 9.61
C PRO A 166 -24.32 -9.18 10.44
N GLY A 167 -24.22 -8.56 11.62
CA GLY A 167 -23.13 -8.75 12.57
C GLY A 167 -21.82 -8.02 12.21
N CYS A 168 -21.80 -7.18 11.17
CA CYS A 168 -20.66 -6.32 10.83
C CYS A 168 -20.82 -4.88 11.35
N ASP A 169 -21.54 -4.72 12.47
CA ASP A 169 -21.78 -3.44 13.12
C ASP A 169 -20.47 -2.68 13.40
N GLY A 170 -20.45 -1.40 13.07
CA GLY A 170 -19.28 -0.54 13.24
C GLY A 170 -18.17 -0.71 12.20
N PHE A 171 -18.35 -1.55 11.17
CA PHE A 171 -17.41 -1.58 10.03
C PHE A 171 -17.32 -0.22 9.34
N ALA A 172 -18.46 0.50 9.23
CA ALA A 172 -18.53 1.84 8.65
C ALA A 172 -17.64 2.85 9.41
N ASP A 173 -17.68 2.85 10.75
CA ASP A 173 -16.82 3.71 11.58
C ASP A 173 -15.34 3.45 11.32
N THR A 174 -14.94 2.17 11.28
CA THR A 174 -13.55 1.81 10.98
C THR A 174 -13.18 2.21 9.55
N ALA A 175 -14.08 2.03 8.59
CA ALA A 175 -13.82 2.42 7.21
C ALA A 175 -13.62 3.94 7.07
N GLU A 176 -14.48 4.74 7.71
CA GLU A 176 -14.39 6.21 7.67
C GLU A 176 -13.12 6.71 8.36
N PHE A 177 -12.74 6.14 9.51
CA PHE A 177 -11.47 6.46 10.15
C PHE A 177 -10.27 6.15 9.24
N LEU A 178 -10.24 4.95 8.64
CA LEU A 178 -9.15 4.57 7.75
C LEU A 178 -9.12 5.45 6.49
N LYS A 179 -10.27 5.91 6.00
CA LYS A 179 -10.38 6.87 4.90
C LYS A 179 -9.80 8.23 5.28
N ILE A 180 -10.12 8.77 6.46
CA ILE A 180 -9.56 10.05 6.95
C ILE A 180 -8.03 9.97 7.00
N VAL A 181 -7.49 8.91 7.58
CA VAL A 181 -6.05 8.66 7.69
C VAL A 181 -5.42 8.44 6.31
N ARG A 182 -6.08 7.69 5.43
CA ARG A 182 -5.59 7.42 4.07
C ARG A 182 -5.53 8.68 3.23
N THR A 183 -6.53 9.54 3.30
CA THR A 183 -6.57 10.81 2.58
C THR A 183 -5.44 11.73 3.03
N TRP A 184 -5.23 11.87 4.34
CA TRP A 184 -4.07 12.59 4.89
C TRP A 184 -2.76 12.04 4.32
N PHE A 185 -2.56 10.72 4.38
CA PHE A 185 -1.32 10.10 3.90
C PHE A 185 -1.13 10.26 2.39
N ASN A 186 -2.21 10.20 1.61
CA ASN A 186 -2.20 10.39 0.17
C ASN A 186 -1.66 11.78 -0.21
N ILE A 187 -2.13 12.83 0.48
CA ILE A 187 -1.72 14.24 0.29
C ILE A 187 -0.23 14.41 0.64
N VAL A 188 0.20 13.98 1.84
CA VAL A 188 1.60 14.16 2.28
C VAL A 188 2.61 13.24 1.57
N ASN A 189 2.13 12.34 0.71
CA ASN A 189 2.95 11.38 -0.04
C ASN A 189 2.84 11.58 -1.57
N VAL A 190 2.48 12.79 -2.04
CA VAL A 190 2.57 13.18 -3.45
C VAL A 190 4.03 13.43 -3.83
N LYS A 191 4.57 12.59 -4.72
CA LYS A 191 5.99 12.58 -5.13
C LYS A 191 6.23 12.96 -6.60
N SER A 192 5.15 13.15 -7.35
CA SER A 192 5.15 13.45 -8.78
C SER A 192 4.00 14.39 -9.11
N PRO A 193 4.19 15.39 -9.99
CA PRO A 193 3.15 16.34 -10.36
C PRO A 193 1.94 15.69 -11.04
N TYR A 194 2.16 14.57 -11.73
CA TYR A 194 1.12 13.89 -12.53
C TYR A 194 0.39 12.78 -11.76
N LYS A 195 0.64 12.61 -10.45
CA LYS A 195 0.03 11.55 -9.65
C LYS A 195 -1.50 11.66 -9.65
N HIS A 196 -2.03 12.87 -9.55
CA HIS A 196 -3.46 13.17 -9.60
C HIS A 196 -4.11 12.80 -10.94
N VAL A 197 -3.41 12.99 -12.06
CA VAL A 197 -3.92 12.62 -13.40
C VAL A 197 -4.02 11.10 -13.52
N ALA A 198 -2.97 10.40 -13.11
CA ALA A 198 -2.91 8.94 -13.17
C ALA A 198 -3.96 8.27 -12.25
N LYS A 199 -4.23 8.87 -11.09
CA LYS A 199 -5.17 8.36 -10.07
C LYS A 199 -6.55 9.01 -10.10
N ARG A 200 -6.74 10.03 -10.93
CA ARG A 200 -7.99 10.77 -11.15
C ARG A 200 -8.56 11.26 -9.82
N ASP A 201 -7.72 11.97 -9.08
CA ASP A 201 -7.95 12.33 -7.68
C ASP A 201 -7.34 13.69 -7.39
N ASP A 202 -8.19 14.69 -7.20
CA ASP A 202 -7.78 16.07 -7.03
C ASP A 202 -6.99 16.30 -5.73
N LEU A 203 -7.19 15.47 -4.70
CA LEU A 203 -6.41 15.53 -3.45
C LEU A 203 -4.97 15.00 -3.61
N LEU A 204 -4.64 14.42 -4.77
CA LEU A 204 -3.27 14.02 -5.12
C LEU A 204 -2.54 15.06 -5.97
N LYS A 205 -3.15 16.24 -6.19
CA LYS A 205 -2.48 17.35 -6.89
C LYS A 205 -1.31 17.86 -6.04
N PRO A 206 -0.24 18.36 -6.69
CA PRO A 206 0.75 19.19 -6.00
C PRO A 206 0.07 20.36 -5.30
N ILE A 207 0.65 20.81 -4.19
CA ILE A 207 0.20 22.03 -3.54
C ILE A 207 0.68 23.22 -4.37
N CYS A 208 -0.22 24.12 -4.75
CA CYS A 208 0.10 25.37 -5.45
C CYS A 208 -0.85 26.49 -4.97
N LEU A 209 -0.61 27.73 -5.39
CA LEU A 209 -1.41 28.89 -4.95
C LEU A 209 -2.87 28.79 -5.40
N GLU A 210 -3.14 28.13 -6.53
CA GLU A 210 -4.48 27.95 -7.08
C GLU A 210 -5.22 26.76 -6.44
N ASN A 211 -4.51 25.88 -5.72
CA ASN A 211 -5.09 24.70 -5.11
C ASN A 211 -4.51 24.44 -3.72
N GLU A 212 -5.22 24.95 -2.72
CA GLU A 212 -4.92 24.75 -1.30
C GLU A 212 -5.74 23.63 -0.65
N ASP A 213 -6.51 22.83 -1.40
CA ASP A 213 -7.40 21.82 -0.80
C ASP A 213 -6.64 20.79 0.04
N GLY A 214 -5.45 20.40 -0.44
CA GLY A 214 -4.54 19.57 0.33
C GLY A 214 -4.13 20.22 1.65
N LEU A 215 -3.78 21.52 1.64
CA LEU A 215 -3.39 22.25 2.85
C LEU A 215 -4.56 22.41 3.83
N LYS A 216 -5.76 22.77 3.33
CA LYS A 216 -6.98 22.85 4.15
C LYS A 216 -7.29 21.51 4.81
N TYR A 217 -7.09 20.41 4.10
CA TYR A 217 -7.23 19.08 4.68
C TYR A 217 -6.20 18.81 5.79
N LEU A 218 -4.94 19.22 5.60
CA LEU A 218 -3.90 19.09 6.65
C LEU A 218 -4.23 19.93 7.89
N GLU A 219 -4.77 21.15 7.71
CA GLU A 219 -5.21 22.01 8.82
C GLU A 219 -6.35 21.35 9.60
N LYS A 220 -7.39 20.84 8.90
CA LYS A 220 -8.49 20.08 9.54
C LYS A 220 -8.00 18.83 10.26
N PHE A 221 -7.13 18.05 9.61
CA PHE A 221 -6.58 16.83 10.20
C PHE A 221 -5.71 17.14 11.43
N GLY A 222 -4.90 18.20 11.38
CA GLY A 222 -4.15 18.70 12.53
C GLY A 222 -5.05 19.09 13.70
N ALA A 223 -6.13 19.82 13.44
CA ALA A 223 -7.12 20.20 14.46
C ALA A 223 -7.79 18.97 15.10
N LEU A 224 -8.17 17.96 14.29
CA LEU A 224 -8.69 16.69 14.82
C LEU A 224 -7.69 16.04 15.79
N MET A 225 -6.40 15.99 15.44
CA MET A 225 -5.38 15.39 16.31
C MET A 225 -5.19 16.19 17.61
N GLU A 226 -5.30 17.52 17.54
CA GLU A 226 -5.21 18.38 18.71
C GLU A 226 -6.39 18.15 19.68
N ASP A 227 -7.61 18.13 19.15
CA ASP A 227 -8.81 17.83 19.93
C ASP A 227 -8.75 16.42 20.54
N TRP A 228 -8.24 15.45 19.79
CA TRP A 228 -8.05 14.10 20.30
C TRP A 228 -7.00 14.01 21.41
N ASP A 229 -5.93 14.81 21.38
CA ASP A 229 -4.92 14.84 22.46
C ASP A 229 -5.52 15.43 23.74
N ARG A 230 -6.41 16.42 23.63
CA ARG A 230 -7.10 17.04 24.77
C ARG A 230 -8.14 16.13 25.42
N GLN A 231 -8.75 15.21 24.67
CA GLN A 231 -9.75 14.30 25.23
C GLN A 231 -9.18 13.40 26.34
N PRO A 232 -9.87 13.24 27.47
CA PRO A 232 -9.45 12.32 28.52
C PRO A 232 -9.62 10.86 28.08
N GLY A 233 -8.87 9.95 28.72
CA GLY A 233 -8.98 8.51 28.48
C GLY A 233 -7.85 7.92 27.64
N THR A 234 -7.88 6.59 27.54
CA THR A 234 -6.78 5.79 26.96
C THR A 234 -7.11 5.16 25.61
N ALA A 235 -8.38 5.27 25.16
CA ALA A 235 -8.89 4.80 23.87
C ALA A 235 -8.58 5.79 22.73
N LYS A 236 -7.34 6.29 22.70
CA LYS A 236 -6.80 7.18 21.68
C LYS A 236 -5.41 6.72 21.25
N ILE A 237 -4.93 7.23 20.11
CA ILE A 237 -3.53 7.03 19.72
C ILE A 237 -2.62 7.78 20.70
N SER A 238 -1.34 7.40 20.81
CA SER A 238 -0.44 7.99 21.82
C SER A 238 -0.28 9.50 21.66
N SER A 239 -0.17 10.23 22.77
CA SER A 239 0.04 11.68 22.76
C SER A 239 1.29 12.10 21.98
N ASP A 240 2.37 11.30 22.02
CA ASP A 240 3.56 11.55 21.19
C ASP A 240 3.23 11.51 19.69
N THR A 241 2.37 10.59 19.27
CA THR A 241 1.93 10.49 17.86
C THR A 241 1.00 11.65 17.51
N LEU A 242 0.04 11.99 18.37
CA LEU A 242 -0.88 13.12 18.16
C LEU A 242 -0.13 14.43 18.02
N ARG A 243 0.75 14.75 18.97
CA ARG A 243 1.57 15.97 18.94
C ARG A 243 2.50 15.98 17.73
N GLY A 244 3.09 14.83 17.39
CA GLY A 244 3.89 14.71 16.17
C GLY A 244 3.09 15.03 14.90
N LEU A 245 1.86 14.54 14.80
CA LEU A 245 0.95 14.84 13.68
C LEU A 245 0.55 16.31 13.63
N VAL A 246 0.22 16.92 14.78
CA VAL A 246 -0.11 18.36 14.86
C VAL A 246 1.06 19.21 14.36
N LEU A 247 2.25 18.98 14.92
CA LEU A 247 3.46 19.74 14.56
C LEU A 247 3.84 19.55 13.09
N THR A 248 3.80 18.31 12.58
CA THR A 248 4.09 18.03 11.17
C THR A 248 3.05 18.64 10.23
N CYS A 249 1.75 18.59 10.55
CA CYS A 249 0.73 19.22 9.70
C CYS A 249 0.93 20.74 9.64
N ARG A 250 1.15 21.39 10.80
CA ARG A 250 1.45 22.81 10.87
C ARG A 250 2.72 23.17 10.10
N GLY A 251 3.81 22.42 10.32
CA GLY A 251 5.08 22.64 9.63
C GLY A 251 5.01 22.44 8.11
N LEU A 252 4.27 21.45 7.61
CA LEU A 252 4.06 21.25 6.18
C LEU A 252 3.23 22.38 5.54
N VAL A 253 2.20 22.86 6.23
CA VAL A 253 1.39 23.99 5.77
C VAL A 253 2.23 25.27 5.72
N GLY A 254 2.94 25.58 6.81
CA GLY A 254 3.82 26.75 6.89
C GLY A 254 4.92 26.70 5.83
N LEU A 255 5.61 25.56 5.69
CA LEU A 255 6.64 25.35 4.67
C LEU A 255 6.07 25.53 3.26
N SER A 256 4.88 25.00 2.98
CA SER A 256 4.29 25.12 1.65
C SER A 256 4.00 26.58 1.31
N LYS A 257 3.39 27.34 2.24
CA LYS A 257 3.12 28.77 2.06
C LYS A 257 4.42 29.55 1.84
N TYR A 258 5.44 29.29 2.66
CA TYR A 258 6.77 29.91 2.51
C TYR A 258 7.42 29.60 1.15
N LEU A 259 7.41 28.34 0.71
CA LEU A 259 7.99 27.95 -0.57
C LEU A 259 7.27 28.59 -1.77
N LEU A 260 5.94 28.69 -1.71
CA LEU A 260 5.15 29.26 -2.80
C LEU A 260 5.22 30.80 -2.84
N GLN A 261 5.24 31.46 -1.68
CA GLN A 261 5.10 32.92 -1.58
C GLN A 261 6.45 33.65 -1.44
N GLU A 262 7.44 33.04 -0.79
CA GLU A 262 8.74 33.67 -0.47
C GLU A 262 9.93 33.02 -1.19
N CYS A 263 9.71 31.88 -1.87
CA CYS A 263 10.74 31.20 -2.66
C CYS A 263 10.35 31.04 -4.15
N ASP A 264 9.20 31.57 -4.57
CA ASP A 264 8.69 31.53 -5.94
C ASP A 264 8.62 30.12 -6.57
N LEU A 265 8.35 29.08 -5.76
CA LEU A 265 8.05 27.76 -6.31
C LEU A 265 6.64 27.75 -6.92
N GLU A 266 6.50 27.16 -8.10
CA GLU A 266 5.19 26.95 -8.75
C GLU A 266 4.32 25.96 -7.96
N TYR A 267 4.93 24.93 -7.40
CA TYR A 267 4.24 23.92 -6.61
C TYR A 267 5.16 23.21 -5.60
N VAL A 268 4.55 22.55 -4.62
CA VAL A 268 5.24 21.77 -3.58
C VAL A 268 4.78 20.32 -3.61
N LEU A 269 5.76 19.40 -3.62
CA LEU A 269 5.54 17.95 -3.53
C LEU A 269 5.83 17.48 -2.10
N LEU A 270 4.80 17.42 -1.26
CA LEU A 270 4.96 17.05 0.16
C LEU A 270 5.62 15.69 0.37
N GLY A 271 5.45 14.77 -0.57
CA GLY A 271 6.10 13.46 -0.55
C GLY A 271 7.62 13.49 -0.73
N LYS A 272 8.23 14.65 -0.98
CA LYS A 272 9.68 14.84 -0.96
C LYS A 272 10.22 15.21 0.44
N ILE A 273 9.34 15.60 1.36
CA ILE A 273 9.68 16.05 2.72
C ILE A 273 9.51 14.85 3.68
N GLN A 274 10.39 13.85 3.51
CA GLN A 274 10.34 12.58 4.23
C GLN A 274 11.69 11.84 4.08
N SER A 275 11.95 10.92 5.00
CA SER A 275 13.21 10.16 5.11
C SER A 275 13.29 8.94 4.20
N ASP A 276 12.27 8.66 3.38
CA ASP A 276 12.25 7.52 2.43
C ASP A 276 13.52 7.42 1.55
N ARG A 277 14.10 8.56 1.15
CA ARG A 277 15.32 8.59 0.34
C ARG A 277 16.54 8.06 1.09
N ILE A 278 16.70 8.47 2.35
CA ILE A 278 17.80 8.00 3.19
C ILE A 278 17.58 6.55 3.65
N GLU A 279 16.34 6.14 3.94
CA GLU A 279 16.03 4.74 4.23
C GLU A 279 16.27 3.82 3.02
N GLY A 280 15.91 4.28 1.82
CA GLY A 280 16.18 3.58 0.57
C GLY A 280 17.68 3.38 0.32
N HIS A 281 18.48 4.40 0.63
CA HIS A 281 19.94 4.34 0.58
C HIS A 281 20.50 3.31 1.56
N PHE A 282 20.04 3.31 2.81
CA PHE A 282 20.41 2.28 3.79
C PHE A 282 20.02 0.87 3.33
N GLY A 283 18.87 0.73 2.69
CA GLY A 283 18.44 -0.54 2.08
C GLY A 283 19.39 -1.00 0.98
N HIS A 284 19.90 -0.07 0.17
CA HIS A 284 20.87 -0.37 -0.88
C HIS A 284 22.23 -0.81 -0.30
N LEU A 285 22.73 -0.11 0.71
CA LEU A 285 23.96 -0.47 1.42
C LEU A 285 23.88 -1.86 2.05
N ARG A 286 22.76 -2.20 2.71
CA ARG A 286 22.54 -3.56 3.25
C ARG A 286 22.57 -4.64 2.16
N LYS A 287 22.03 -4.36 0.98
CA LYS A 287 22.08 -5.30 -0.16
C LYS A 287 23.51 -5.52 -0.65
N LEU A 288 24.33 -4.47 -0.69
CA LEU A 288 25.76 -4.59 -1.04
C LEU A 288 26.52 -5.43 0.01
N ALA A 289 26.08 -5.42 1.26
CA ALA A 289 26.58 -6.28 2.33
C ALA A 289 25.90 -7.68 2.39
N GLY A 290 25.43 -8.21 1.27
CA GLY A 290 24.82 -9.55 1.19
C GLY A 290 23.42 -9.67 1.83
N GLY A 291 22.73 -8.55 2.04
CA GLY A 291 21.44 -8.51 2.73
C GLY A 291 21.54 -8.56 4.25
N ASN A 292 22.74 -8.41 4.82
CA ASN A 292 22.93 -8.39 6.26
C ASN A 292 22.25 -7.15 6.88
N PHE A 293 21.32 -7.38 7.81
CA PHE A 293 20.65 -6.30 8.54
C PHE A 293 21.62 -5.56 9.48
N TRP A 294 22.59 -6.28 10.06
CA TRP A 294 23.58 -5.77 11.01
C TRP A 294 24.92 -5.49 10.33
N ALA A 295 24.90 -4.73 9.24
CA ALA A 295 26.14 -4.41 8.53
C ALA A 295 27.06 -3.52 9.38
N SER A 296 28.36 -3.80 9.36
CA SER A 296 29.37 -3.08 10.15
C SER A 296 29.69 -1.69 9.57
N PRO A 297 30.22 -0.75 10.36
CA PRO A 297 30.64 0.56 9.84
C PRO A 297 31.60 0.47 8.65
N ARG A 298 32.49 -0.53 8.64
CA ARG A 298 33.37 -0.84 7.52
C ARG A 298 32.59 -1.21 6.26
N GLN A 299 31.63 -2.13 6.38
CA GLN A 299 30.78 -2.56 5.25
C GLN A 299 29.96 -1.39 4.69
N PHE A 300 29.48 -0.48 5.54
CA PHE A 300 28.83 0.75 5.09
C PHE A 300 29.78 1.63 4.28
N THR A 301 31.01 1.84 4.76
CA THR A 301 32.02 2.69 4.08
C THR A 301 32.47 2.09 2.74
N GLU A 302 32.68 0.77 2.70
CA GLU A 302 32.99 0.04 1.48
C GLU A 302 31.82 0.08 0.49
N GLY A 303 30.58 -0.09 0.98
CA GLY A 303 29.36 0.06 0.19
C GLY A 303 29.23 1.44 -0.45
N GLU A 304 29.53 2.51 0.30
CA GLU A 304 29.59 3.88 -0.21
C GLU A 304 30.61 4.05 -1.35
N ALA A 305 31.80 3.46 -1.21
CA ALA A 305 32.81 3.49 -2.26
C ALA A 305 32.34 2.74 -3.52
N ILE A 306 31.69 1.58 -3.35
CA ILE A 306 31.12 0.80 -4.46
C ILE A 306 30.03 1.59 -5.19
N ILE A 307 29.13 2.26 -4.48
CA ILE A 307 28.05 3.07 -5.09
C ILE A 307 28.65 4.19 -5.94
N ARG A 308 29.67 4.89 -5.43
CA ARG A 308 30.38 5.93 -6.17
C ARG A 308 31.06 5.37 -7.43
N ALA A 309 31.78 4.26 -7.31
CA ALA A 309 32.45 3.62 -8.45
C ALA A 309 31.46 3.09 -9.50
N LYS A 310 30.35 2.46 -9.07
CA LYS A 310 29.29 1.97 -9.98
C LYS A 310 28.61 3.09 -10.76
N SER A 311 28.45 4.26 -10.14
CA SER A 311 27.91 5.44 -10.82
C SER A 311 28.78 5.87 -12.00
N LEU A 312 30.08 5.53 -11.98
CA LEU A 312 31.02 5.77 -13.10
C LEU A 312 30.96 4.64 -14.15
N LEU A 313 30.71 3.40 -13.73
CA LEU A 313 30.59 2.22 -14.62
C LEU A 313 29.32 2.24 -15.49
N TRP A 314 28.23 2.88 -15.06
CA TRP A 314 27.01 2.97 -15.87
C TRP A 314 27.24 3.70 -17.22
N LEU A 315 28.35 4.43 -17.34
CA LEU A 315 28.82 5.09 -18.56
C LEU A 315 29.58 4.15 -19.51
N SER A 316 29.73 2.86 -19.19
CA SER A 316 30.61 1.92 -19.91
C SER A 316 29.93 1.09 -21.01
N GLY A 317 28.62 1.20 -21.21
CA GLY A 317 27.91 0.58 -22.36
C GLY A 317 27.66 -0.94 -22.32
N TYR A 318 27.82 -1.62 -21.19
CA TYR A 318 27.59 -3.08 -21.08
C TYR A 318 26.09 -3.43 -20.95
N THR A 319 25.57 -4.43 -21.68
CA THR A 319 24.14 -4.81 -21.67
C THR A 319 23.88 -6.28 -21.27
N PRO A 320 22.83 -6.57 -20.48
CA PRO A 320 22.43 -7.93 -20.09
C PRO A 320 21.99 -8.88 -21.22
N ASP A 321 21.78 -8.39 -22.44
CA ASP A 321 21.25 -9.17 -23.57
C ASP A 321 22.20 -10.28 -24.03
N GLU A 322 23.50 -10.15 -23.75
CA GLU A 322 24.53 -11.16 -24.04
C GLU A 322 24.27 -12.49 -23.31
N VAL A 323 23.69 -12.44 -22.09
CA VAL A 323 23.39 -13.62 -21.26
C VAL A 323 22.13 -14.37 -21.74
N ALA A 324 21.24 -13.71 -22.46
CA ALA A 324 19.98 -14.30 -22.91
C ALA A 324 20.14 -15.26 -24.10
N VAL A 325 21.23 -15.12 -24.87
CA VAL A 325 21.52 -15.97 -26.03
C VAL A 325 21.89 -17.39 -25.59
N ASP A 326 22.66 -17.53 -24.52
CA ASP A 326 23.16 -18.82 -24.04
C ASP A 326 22.09 -19.68 -23.35
N MET A 327 20.97 -19.09 -22.92
CA MET A 327 19.91 -19.76 -22.15
C MET A 327 18.75 -20.31 -23.01
N ARG A 328 18.85 -20.24 -24.35
CA ARG A 328 17.76 -20.58 -25.28
C ARG A 328 17.31 -22.04 -25.24
N LEU A 329 18.24 -22.99 -25.24
CA LEU A 329 17.93 -24.43 -25.25
C LEU A 329 17.18 -24.86 -23.97
N VAL A 330 17.64 -24.38 -22.82
CA VAL A 330 16.99 -24.63 -21.52
C VAL A 330 15.58 -24.03 -21.49
N THR A 331 15.38 -22.89 -22.15
CA THR A 331 14.06 -22.26 -22.24
C THR A 331 13.09 -23.12 -23.05
N GLN A 332 13.49 -23.65 -24.21
CA GLN A 332 12.63 -24.52 -25.03
C GLN A 332 12.19 -25.78 -24.30
N GLN A 333 13.12 -26.48 -23.63
CA GLN A 333 12.80 -27.69 -22.87
C GLN A 333 11.77 -27.45 -21.75
N ARG A 334 11.86 -26.28 -21.08
CA ARG A 334 10.89 -25.88 -20.05
C ARG A 334 9.50 -25.66 -20.63
N GLU A 335 9.40 -25.09 -21.82
CA GLU A 335 8.13 -24.84 -22.48
C GLU A 335 7.41 -26.13 -22.90
N GLU A 336 8.14 -27.14 -23.39
CA GLU A 336 7.58 -28.44 -23.72
C GLU A 336 7.04 -29.18 -22.49
N ASN A 337 7.76 -29.12 -21.37
CA ASN A 337 7.32 -29.69 -20.11
C ASN A 337 6.04 -29.01 -19.59
N ASP A 338 5.99 -27.67 -19.65
CA ASP A 338 4.80 -26.92 -19.26
C ASP A 338 3.58 -27.29 -20.15
N HIS A 339 3.78 -27.48 -21.45
CA HIS A 339 2.71 -27.89 -22.36
C HIS A 339 2.13 -29.27 -22.00
N ARG A 340 2.99 -30.24 -21.66
CA ARG A 340 2.55 -31.57 -21.19
C ARG A 340 1.72 -31.48 -19.92
N VAL A 341 2.14 -30.64 -18.98
CA VAL A 341 1.41 -30.38 -17.73
C VAL A 341 0.03 -29.75 -18.02
N ALA A 342 -0.05 -28.84 -18.98
CA ALA A 342 -1.31 -28.23 -19.37
C ALA A 342 -2.31 -29.27 -19.90
N THR A 343 -1.87 -30.19 -20.76
CA THR A 343 -2.72 -31.27 -21.29
C THR A 343 -3.24 -32.18 -20.18
N GLU A 344 -2.37 -32.62 -19.27
CA GLU A 344 -2.75 -33.48 -18.14
C GLU A 344 -3.80 -32.80 -17.25
N LEU A 345 -3.55 -31.56 -16.82
CA LEU A 345 -4.47 -30.83 -15.96
C LEU A 345 -5.78 -30.46 -16.65
N THR A 346 -5.77 -30.28 -17.97
CA THR A 346 -7.00 -30.05 -18.76
C THR A 346 -7.92 -31.26 -18.63
N GLN A 347 -7.39 -32.46 -18.81
CA GLN A 347 -8.17 -33.70 -18.71
C GLN A 347 -8.78 -33.86 -17.31
N ILE A 348 -7.98 -33.66 -16.25
CA ILE A 348 -8.45 -33.77 -14.86
C ILE A 348 -9.53 -32.73 -14.56
N ALA A 349 -9.35 -31.49 -15.02
CA ALA A 349 -10.29 -30.41 -14.78
C ALA A 349 -11.62 -30.61 -15.53
N ALA A 350 -11.61 -31.18 -16.73
CA ALA A 350 -12.82 -31.47 -17.51
C ALA A 350 -13.76 -32.43 -16.76
N GLU A 351 -13.21 -33.41 -16.04
CA GLU A 351 -13.95 -34.40 -15.25
C GLU A 351 -14.48 -33.84 -13.91
N SER A 352 -13.90 -32.73 -13.42
CA SER A 352 -14.07 -32.23 -12.06
C SER A 352 -14.74 -30.86 -11.96
N LEU A 353 -15.18 -30.27 -13.07
CA LEU A 353 -15.86 -28.96 -13.06
C LEU A 353 -17.25 -29.12 -12.42
N PRO A 354 -17.51 -28.51 -11.25
CA PRO A 354 -18.83 -28.59 -10.62
C PRO A 354 -19.88 -27.87 -11.49
N ALA A 355 -21.10 -28.41 -11.50
CA ALA A 355 -22.25 -27.83 -12.19
C ALA A 355 -22.86 -26.62 -11.44
N GLU A 356 -22.41 -26.34 -10.22
CA GLU A 356 -23.02 -25.31 -9.35
C GLU A 356 -22.42 -23.92 -9.51
N GLU A 357 -23.29 -22.92 -9.40
CA GLU A 357 -22.92 -21.52 -9.27
C GLU A 357 -22.02 -21.33 -8.03
N GLY A 358 -20.96 -20.53 -8.18
CA GLY A 358 -20.06 -20.23 -7.07
C GLY A 358 -20.82 -19.58 -5.89
N PRO A 359 -20.24 -19.59 -4.67
CA PRO A 359 -20.90 -19.01 -3.49
C PRO A 359 -21.36 -17.58 -3.76
N GLU A 360 -22.55 -17.21 -3.28
CA GLU A 360 -23.09 -15.84 -3.42
C GLU A 360 -22.15 -14.78 -2.82
N GLU A 361 -21.36 -15.19 -1.82
CA GLU A 361 -20.33 -14.38 -1.19
C GLU A 361 -19.21 -14.04 -2.20
N GLY A 362 -19.04 -12.74 -2.46
CA GLY A 362 -17.96 -12.23 -3.32
C GLY A 362 -18.37 -11.85 -4.75
N LYS A 363 -19.66 -11.80 -5.07
CA LYS A 363 -20.18 -11.28 -6.36
C LYS A 363 -19.59 -9.90 -6.70
N ASP A 364 -19.53 -8.99 -5.73
CA ASP A 364 -18.91 -7.65 -5.89
C ASP A 364 -17.42 -7.71 -6.27
N ALA A 365 -16.68 -8.66 -5.69
CA ALA A 365 -15.26 -8.86 -5.98
C ALA A 365 -15.05 -9.43 -7.39
N VAL A 366 -15.88 -10.40 -7.80
CA VAL A 366 -15.87 -11.00 -9.14
C VAL A 366 -16.28 -9.97 -10.19
N PHE A 367 -17.30 -9.16 -9.92
CA PHE A 367 -17.73 -8.08 -10.79
C PHE A 367 -16.60 -7.07 -11.02
N HIS A 368 -15.93 -6.63 -9.94
CA HIS A 368 -14.79 -5.73 -10.05
C HIS A 368 -13.62 -6.37 -10.82
N MET A 369 -13.37 -7.66 -10.60
CA MET A 369 -12.36 -8.43 -11.34
C MET A 369 -12.68 -8.48 -12.83
N ALA A 370 -13.93 -8.71 -13.23
CA ALA A 370 -14.35 -8.74 -14.63
C ALA A 370 -14.01 -7.40 -15.33
N GLY A 371 -14.31 -6.26 -14.70
CA GLY A 371 -13.91 -4.94 -15.21
C GLY A 371 -12.39 -4.78 -15.35
N TYR A 372 -11.61 -5.30 -14.40
CA TYR A 372 -10.15 -5.33 -14.50
C TYR A 372 -9.65 -6.24 -15.64
N LEU A 373 -10.27 -7.40 -15.87
CA LEU A 373 -9.90 -8.31 -16.96
C LEU A 373 -10.22 -7.70 -18.32
N ALA A 374 -11.38 -7.03 -18.47
CA ALA A 374 -11.70 -6.25 -19.66
C ALA A 374 -10.62 -5.18 -19.91
N HIS A 375 -10.20 -4.45 -18.87
CA HIS A 375 -9.11 -3.46 -18.99
C HIS A 375 -7.78 -4.10 -19.40
N ALA A 376 -7.44 -5.27 -18.86
CA ALA A 376 -6.22 -6.00 -19.23
C ALA A 376 -6.21 -6.37 -20.71
N VAL A 377 -7.36 -6.76 -21.27
CA VAL A 377 -7.54 -7.00 -22.71
C VAL A 377 -7.38 -5.70 -23.48
N GLN A 378 -8.04 -4.61 -23.08
CA GLN A 378 -7.95 -3.30 -23.75
C GLN A 378 -6.52 -2.73 -23.81
N LYS A 379 -5.71 -3.00 -22.77
CA LYS A 379 -4.31 -2.57 -22.70
C LYS A 379 -3.40 -3.35 -23.66
N LYS A 380 -3.68 -4.65 -23.84
CA LYS A 380 -2.88 -5.51 -24.71
C LYS A 380 -3.32 -5.43 -26.18
N HIS A 381 -4.62 -5.31 -26.40
CA HIS A 381 -5.26 -5.42 -27.71
C HIS A 381 -5.97 -4.11 -28.10
N LYS A 382 -5.79 -3.67 -29.35
CA LYS A 382 -6.28 -2.38 -29.84
C LYS A 382 -7.61 -2.45 -30.62
N CYS A 383 -8.18 -3.63 -30.81
CA CYS A 383 -9.43 -3.83 -31.56
C CYS A 383 -10.64 -3.28 -30.80
N ASN A 384 -11.28 -2.21 -31.29
CA ASN A 384 -12.44 -1.58 -30.65
C ASN A 384 -13.65 -2.53 -30.51
N PRO A 385 -14.06 -3.30 -31.53
CA PRO A 385 -15.12 -4.31 -31.37
C PRO A 385 -14.89 -5.33 -30.26
N CYS A 386 -13.63 -5.72 -30.00
CA CYS A 386 -13.31 -6.59 -28.85
C CYS A 386 -13.50 -5.88 -27.51
N ARG A 387 -13.34 -4.55 -27.47
CA ARG A 387 -13.56 -3.75 -26.25
C ARG A 387 -15.05 -3.66 -25.95
N ASP A 388 -15.85 -3.41 -26.97
CA ASP A 388 -17.31 -3.26 -26.86
C ASP A 388 -17.98 -4.57 -26.45
N LEU A 389 -17.44 -5.72 -26.89
CA LEU A 389 -17.91 -7.04 -26.45
C LEU A 389 -17.71 -7.28 -24.94
N LEU A 390 -16.67 -6.67 -24.34
CA LEU A 390 -16.25 -6.94 -22.96
C LEU A 390 -16.71 -5.88 -21.95
N ALA A 391 -17.06 -4.68 -22.42
CA ALA A 391 -17.44 -3.59 -21.53
C ALA A 391 -18.52 -2.71 -22.14
N ASP A 392 -19.55 -2.42 -21.34
CA ASP A 392 -20.64 -1.51 -21.66
C ASP A 392 -20.23 -0.05 -21.38
N GLY A 393 -19.02 0.31 -21.82
CA GLY A 393 -18.38 1.60 -21.58
C GLY A 393 -17.79 1.79 -20.17
N HIS A 394 -17.68 3.04 -19.77
CA HIS A 394 -17.19 3.40 -18.44
C HIS A 394 -18.35 3.36 -17.44
N ARG A 395 -18.07 2.81 -16.26
CA ARG A 395 -19.00 2.83 -15.14
C ARG A 395 -19.31 4.28 -14.76
N LYS A 396 -20.60 4.60 -14.70
CA LYS A 396 -21.08 5.93 -14.32
C LYS A 396 -20.63 6.27 -12.90
N ILE A 397 -20.31 7.54 -12.66
CA ILE A 397 -20.05 8.03 -11.30
C ILE A 397 -21.40 8.18 -10.61
N SER A 398 -21.62 7.42 -9.54
CA SER A 398 -22.80 7.58 -8.69
C SER A 398 -22.68 8.91 -7.95
N VAL A 399 -23.39 9.95 -8.41
CA VAL A 399 -23.42 11.24 -7.72
C VAL A 399 -24.39 11.11 -6.54
N LYS A 400 -23.88 11.22 -5.32
CA LYS A 400 -24.73 11.44 -4.15
C LYS A 400 -25.24 12.87 -4.19
N ILE A 401 -26.38 13.11 -4.84
CA ILE A 401 -27.07 14.39 -4.70
C ILE A 401 -27.94 14.25 -3.45
N ALA A 402 -27.53 14.89 -2.36
CA ALA A 402 -28.43 15.11 -1.23
C ALA A 402 -29.46 16.17 -1.65
N VAL A 403 -30.51 15.75 -2.35
CA VAL A 403 -31.71 16.57 -2.53
C VAL A 403 -32.59 16.32 -1.32
N SER A 404 -32.80 17.38 -0.54
CA SER A 404 -33.78 17.40 0.53
C SER A 404 -35.18 17.09 -0.03
N GLY A 405 -35.78 15.99 0.43
CA GLY A 405 -37.21 15.75 0.33
C GLY A 405 -37.67 14.92 -0.87
N ALA A 406 -37.37 13.63 -0.87
CA ALA A 406 -38.24 12.56 -1.38
C ALA A 406 -37.65 11.21 -0.94
N GLU A 407 -38.50 10.28 -0.52
CA GLU A 407 -38.14 8.90 -0.17
C GLU A 407 -37.75 8.10 -1.43
N GLU A 408 -36.65 8.47 -2.09
CA GLU A 408 -35.99 7.56 -3.03
C GLU A 408 -35.14 6.59 -2.19
N GLN A 409 -35.47 5.29 -2.25
CA GLN A 409 -34.61 4.23 -1.72
C GLN A 409 -33.22 4.37 -2.33
N GLU A 410 -32.30 4.95 -1.57
CA GLU A 410 -30.93 5.22 -1.97
C GLU A 410 -30.24 3.87 -2.26
N ALA A 411 -30.05 3.54 -3.55
CA ALA A 411 -29.38 2.31 -3.93
C ALA A 411 -27.96 2.30 -3.34
N ALA A 412 -27.74 1.40 -2.39
CA ALA A 412 -26.52 1.40 -1.61
C ALA A 412 -25.30 1.13 -2.50
N ALA A 413 -24.32 2.04 -2.51
CA ALA A 413 -23.14 1.96 -3.39
C ALA A 413 -22.43 0.59 -3.32
N THR A 414 -22.14 -0.01 -4.49
CA THR A 414 -21.41 -1.29 -4.59
C THR A 414 -19.91 -1.11 -4.38
N PHE A 415 -19.16 -2.21 -4.23
CA PHE A 415 -17.69 -2.16 -4.12
C PHE A 415 -17.01 -1.35 -5.23
N THR A 416 -17.44 -1.55 -6.48
CA THR A 416 -16.82 -0.87 -7.64
C THR A 416 -17.19 0.62 -7.65
N ASP A 417 -18.39 1.00 -7.21
CA ASP A 417 -18.80 2.41 -7.10
C ASP A 417 -17.93 3.17 -6.10
N LEU A 418 -17.62 2.56 -4.96
CA LEU A 418 -16.77 3.13 -3.91
C LEU A 418 -15.33 3.39 -4.39
N LEU A 419 -14.88 2.73 -5.46
CA LEU A 419 -13.55 2.89 -6.06
C LEU A 419 -13.59 3.72 -7.35
N ASN A 420 -14.78 4.02 -7.89
CA ASN A 420 -14.89 4.61 -9.22
C ASN A 420 -14.56 6.10 -9.21
N ARG A 421 -13.64 6.47 -10.12
CA ARG A 421 -13.24 7.87 -10.39
C ARG A 421 -13.46 8.22 -11.88
N GLY A 422 -14.51 7.64 -12.46
CA GLY A 422 -14.99 7.90 -13.82
C GLY A 422 -14.30 7.14 -14.96
N LYS A 423 -13.42 6.18 -14.68
CA LYS A 423 -12.76 5.36 -15.72
C LYS A 423 -12.71 3.86 -15.42
N LEU A 424 -13.37 3.39 -14.36
CA LEU A 424 -13.56 1.95 -14.22
C LEU A 424 -14.49 1.47 -15.32
N LEU A 425 -14.20 0.31 -15.91
CA LEU A 425 -15.04 -0.29 -16.94
C LEU A 425 -16.25 -0.95 -16.31
N GLN A 426 -17.40 -0.80 -16.95
CA GLN A 426 -18.58 -1.61 -16.66
C GLN A 426 -18.44 -2.92 -17.48
N PRO A 427 -18.16 -4.08 -16.85
CA PRO A 427 -18.07 -5.34 -17.60
C PRO A 427 -19.43 -5.71 -18.21
N SER A 428 -19.40 -6.22 -19.44
CA SER A 428 -20.59 -6.81 -20.08
C SER A 428 -20.98 -8.12 -19.42
N ALA A 429 -22.21 -8.59 -19.65
CA ALA A 429 -22.67 -9.89 -19.17
C ALA A 429 -21.77 -11.05 -19.65
N THR A 430 -21.30 -10.99 -20.90
CA THR A 430 -20.35 -11.94 -21.46
C THR A 430 -19.02 -11.93 -20.70
N CYS A 431 -18.46 -10.75 -20.41
CA CYS A 431 -17.20 -10.64 -19.67
C CYS A 431 -17.33 -11.20 -18.25
N LEU A 432 -18.46 -10.93 -17.59
CA LEU A 432 -18.74 -11.46 -16.26
C LEU A 432 -18.81 -12.99 -16.28
N LYS A 433 -19.56 -13.58 -17.22
CA LYS A 433 -19.69 -15.04 -17.33
C LYS A 433 -18.35 -15.73 -17.57
N ILE A 434 -17.53 -15.21 -18.49
CA ILE A 434 -16.17 -15.71 -18.75
C ILE A 434 -15.31 -15.63 -17.49
N THR A 435 -15.43 -14.54 -16.73
CA THR A 435 -14.67 -14.33 -15.48
C THR A 435 -15.05 -15.38 -14.44
N GLU A 436 -16.33 -15.69 -14.30
CA GLU A 436 -16.84 -16.74 -13.41
C GLU A 436 -16.33 -18.12 -13.84
N ASP A 437 -16.40 -18.44 -15.13
CA ASP A 437 -15.91 -19.70 -15.68
C ASP A 437 -14.41 -19.91 -15.39
N ILE A 438 -13.57 -18.90 -15.67
CA ILE A 438 -12.14 -18.98 -15.38
C ILE A 438 -11.89 -19.08 -13.85
N CYS A 439 -12.68 -18.40 -13.03
CA CYS A 439 -12.58 -18.53 -11.57
C CYS A 439 -12.91 -19.96 -11.12
N SER A 440 -13.93 -20.60 -11.70
CA SER A 440 -14.31 -21.98 -11.40
C SER A 440 -13.22 -22.98 -11.79
N ILE A 441 -12.57 -22.79 -12.95
CA ILE A 441 -11.38 -23.58 -13.37
C ILE A 441 -10.25 -23.40 -12.35
N PHE A 442 -9.97 -22.17 -11.92
CA PHE A 442 -8.93 -21.95 -10.90
C PHE A 442 -9.28 -22.61 -9.55
N ARG A 443 -10.55 -22.57 -9.15
CA ARG A 443 -11.01 -23.22 -7.91
C ARG A 443 -10.82 -24.73 -7.99
N SER A 444 -11.25 -25.38 -9.07
CA SER A 444 -11.15 -26.85 -9.20
C SER A 444 -9.69 -27.33 -9.14
N LEU A 445 -8.79 -26.66 -9.87
CA LEU A 445 -7.35 -26.98 -9.86
C LEU A 445 -6.64 -26.71 -8.53
N ARG A 446 -7.25 -25.91 -7.64
CA ARG A 446 -6.66 -25.52 -6.35
C ARG A 446 -7.12 -26.41 -5.20
N VAL A 447 -8.36 -26.88 -5.25
CA VAL A 447 -9.01 -27.63 -4.16
C VAL A 447 -8.28 -28.95 -3.92
N GLU A 448 -8.05 -29.73 -4.98
CA GLU A 448 -7.36 -31.01 -4.89
C GLU A 448 -5.84 -30.80 -4.72
N ALA A 449 -5.25 -31.49 -3.74
CA ALA A 449 -3.82 -31.35 -3.43
C ALA A 449 -2.91 -31.77 -4.60
N LYS A 450 -3.32 -32.78 -5.38
CA LYS A 450 -2.58 -33.31 -6.52
C LYS A 450 -2.50 -32.31 -7.67
N THR A 451 -3.65 -31.83 -8.16
CA THR A 451 -3.70 -30.82 -9.24
C THR A 451 -3.00 -29.53 -8.83
N ARG A 452 -3.16 -29.11 -7.57
CA ARG A 452 -2.46 -27.96 -7.01
C ARG A 452 -0.94 -28.13 -7.05
N ALA A 453 -0.42 -29.29 -6.65
CA ALA A 453 1.01 -29.57 -6.66
C ALA A 453 1.58 -29.58 -8.09
N ILE A 454 0.86 -30.17 -9.05
CA ILE A 454 1.24 -30.20 -10.46
C ILE A 454 1.27 -28.78 -11.04
N LEU A 455 0.20 -28.00 -10.85
CA LEU A 455 0.07 -26.65 -11.40
C LEU A 455 1.16 -25.70 -10.85
N PHE A 456 1.42 -25.72 -9.55
CA PHE A 456 2.44 -24.84 -8.96
C PHE A 456 3.86 -25.40 -9.04
N GLY A 457 4.03 -26.67 -9.42
CA GLY A 457 5.32 -27.32 -9.61
C GLY A 457 5.93 -27.13 -11.01
N CYS A 458 5.15 -26.68 -11.99
CA CYS A 458 5.64 -26.45 -13.36
C CYS A 458 6.48 -25.16 -13.47
N THR A 459 7.13 -24.98 -14.61
CA THR A 459 8.07 -23.85 -14.82
C THR A 459 7.34 -22.53 -14.94
N ASN A 460 6.23 -22.51 -15.69
CA ASN A 460 5.40 -21.34 -15.88
C ASN A 460 3.92 -21.64 -15.62
N PRO A 461 3.51 -21.67 -14.32
CA PRO A 461 2.12 -21.93 -13.93
C PRO A 461 1.09 -21.03 -14.61
N ARG A 462 1.47 -19.78 -14.91
CA ARG A 462 0.61 -18.83 -15.60
C ARG A 462 0.37 -19.21 -17.06
N ARG A 463 1.37 -19.74 -17.76
CA ARG A 463 1.23 -20.22 -19.14
C ARG A 463 0.35 -21.47 -19.16
N VAL A 464 0.68 -22.44 -18.31
CA VAL A 464 -0.08 -23.68 -18.14
C VAL A 464 -1.56 -23.39 -17.87
N PHE A 465 -1.87 -22.50 -16.93
CA PHE A 465 -3.25 -22.13 -16.63
C PHE A 465 -4.00 -21.47 -17.80
N LYS A 466 -3.31 -20.69 -18.64
CA LYS A 466 -3.93 -20.12 -19.85
C LYS A 466 -4.29 -21.21 -20.86
N GLU A 467 -3.40 -22.17 -21.07
CA GLU A 467 -3.63 -23.29 -21.98
C GLU A 467 -4.79 -24.15 -21.48
N ILE A 468 -4.84 -24.48 -20.18
CA ILE A 468 -5.99 -25.20 -19.57
C ILE A 468 -7.29 -24.42 -19.75
N SER A 469 -7.29 -23.12 -19.43
CA SER A 469 -8.48 -22.28 -19.56
C SER A 469 -8.96 -22.20 -21.00
N LEU A 470 -8.04 -22.15 -21.96
CA LEU A 470 -8.35 -22.15 -23.38
C LEU A 470 -9.02 -23.46 -23.78
N ASN A 471 -8.37 -24.59 -23.50
CA ASN A 471 -8.86 -25.90 -23.89
C ASN A 471 -10.24 -26.23 -23.29
N LEU A 472 -10.48 -25.86 -22.03
CA LEU A 472 -11.76 -26.14 -21.35
C LEU A 472 -12.91 -25.24 -21.80
N LEU A 473 -12.60 -24.03 -22.26
CA LEU A 473 -13.64 -23.05 -22.61
C LEU A 473 -13.86 -22.95 -24.11
N GLU A 474 -12.92 -23.36 -24.96
CA GLU A 474 -13.07 -23.28 -26.42
C GLU A 474 -14.32 -24.01 -26.96
N GLU A 475 -14.77 -25.06 -26.26
CA GLU A 475 -15.95 -25.87 -26.62
C GLU A 475 -17.26 -25.40 -25.95
N LYS A 476 -17.23 -24.44 -25.01
CA LYS A 476 -18.45 -23.91 -24.35
C LYS A 476 -19.21 -22.91 -25.24
N GLU A 477 -20.54 -22.90 -25.12
CA GLU A 477 -21.40 -21.87 -25.72
C GLU A 477 -20.97 -20.46 -25.29
N GLY A 478 -20.81 -19.56 -26.26
CA GLY A 478 -20.31 -18.18 -26.05
C GLY A 478 -18.82 -17.98 -26.34
N SER A 479 -17.99 -19.02 -26.31
CA SER A 479 -16.54 -18.91 -26.59
C SER A 479 -16.19 -18.75 -28.07
N GLN A 480 -17.14 -19.12 -28.94
CA GLN A 480 -17.10 -18.91 -30.39
C GLN A 480 -17.56 -17.49 -30.78
N LEU A 481 -17.86 -16.61 -29.82
CA LEU A 481 -18.18 -15.20 -30.12
C LEU A 481 -17.02 -14.56 -30.88
N GLU A 482 -17.33 -14.03 -32.04
CA GLU A 482 -16.44 -13.23 -32.86
C GLU A 482 -16.81 -11.76 -32.71
N CYS A 483 -15.80 -10.92 -32.54
CA CYS A 483 -16.06 -9.49 -32.67
C CYS A 483 -16.33 -9.14 -34.14
N ALA A 484 -16.90 -7.95 -34.41
CA ALA A 484 -17.19 -7.48 -35.76
C ALA A 484 -15.95 -7.42 -36.70
N ALA A 485 -14.73 -7.50 -36.17
CA ALA A 485 -13.48 -7.58 -36.94
C ALA A 485 -12.95 -9.02 -37.14
N GLY A 486 -13.75 -10.05 -36.80
CA GLY A 486 -13.39 -11.47 -36.99
C GLY A 486 -12.44 -12.06 -35.95
N HIS A 487 -12.14 -11.33 -34.86
CA HIS A 487 -11.33 -11.91 -33.77
C HIS A 487 -12.19 -12.82 -32.90
N LYS A 488 -11.81 -14.10 -32.82
CA LYS A 488 -12.39 -15.07 -31.91
C LYS A 488 -12.02 -14.77 -30.45
N LEU A 489 -13.02 -14.81 -29.59
CA LEU A 489 -12.86 -14.64 -28.15
C LEU A 489 -11.92 -15.71 -27.54
N SER A 490 -12.03 -16.96 -27.99
CA SER A 490 -11.17 -18.07 -27.56
C SER A 490 -9.68 -17.80 -27.80
N LYS A 491 -9.27 -17.36 -28.99
CA LYS A 491 -7.83 -17.26 -29.34
C LYS A 491 -7.12 -16.05 -28.74
N LEU A 492 -7.78 -14.89 -28.64
CA LEU A 492 -7.09 -13.62 -28.37
C LEU A 492 -7.41 -13.06 -26.97
N ILE A 493 -8.67 -13.12 -26.59
CA ILE A 493 -9.22 -12.48 -25.39
C ILE A 493 -9.03 -13.40 -24.18
N LEU A 494 -9.49 -14.64 -24.30
CA LEU A 494 -9.52 -15.60 -23.19
C LEU A 494 -8.14 -15.86 -22.56
N PRO A 495 -7.03 -16.07 -23.32
CA PRO A 495 -5.71 -16.29 -22.72
C PRO A 495 -5.17 -15.04 -21.99
N THR A 496 -5.63 -13.85 -22.40
CA THR A 496 -5.26 -12.60 -21.75
C THR A 496 -6.00 -12.44 -20.43
N MET A 497 -7.31 -12.72 -20.41
CA MET A 497 -8.13 -12.73 -19.19
C MET A 497 -7.64 -13.79 -18.21
N ALA A 498 -7.49 -15.05 -18.65
CA ALA A 498 -7.02 -16.16 -17.82
C ALA A 498 -5.66 -15.86 -17.19
N GLY A 499 -4.72 -15.31 -17.98
CA GLY A 499 -3.41 -14.94 -17.49
C GLY A 499 -3.41 -13.77 -16.49
N ALA A 500 -4.37 -12.85 -16.57
CA ALA A 500 -4.48 -11.74 -15.63
C ALA A 500 -5.18 -12.18 -14.33
N LEU A 501 -6.24 -12.99 -14.44
CA LEU A 501 -6.95 -13.59 -13.31
C LEU A 501 -6.02 -14.51 -12.52
N PHE A 502 -5.25 -15.37 -13.19
CA PHE A 502 -4.29 -16.26 -12.53
C PHE A 502 -3.36 -15.51 -11.60
N ASN A 503 -2.76 -14.40 -12.07
CA ASN A 503 -1.86 -13.59 -11.25
C ASN A 503 -2.55 -13.04 -9.98
N ALA A 504 -3.81 -12.59 -10.11
CA ALA A 504 -4.58 -12.09 -8.97
C ALA A 504 -4.91 -13.21 -7.98
N CYS A 505 -5.46 -14.33 -8.48
CA CYS A 505 -5.88 -15.46 -7.65
C CYS A 505 -4.70 -16.16 -6.98
N VAL A 506 -3.57 -16.35 -7.68
CA VAL A 506 -2.35 -16.92 -7.10
C VAL A 506 -1.73 -15.99 -6.08
N SER A 507 -1.76 -14.67 -6.31
CA SER A 507 -1.31 -13.70 -5.30
C SER A 507 -2.12 -13.83 -4.01
N ASN A 508 -3.44 -13.98 -4.11
CA ASN A 508 -4.32 -14.19 -2.97
C ASN A 508 -4.06 -15.52 -2.28
N HIS A 509 -3.95 -16.61 -3.05
CA HIS A 509 -3.64 -17.93 -2.52
C HIS A 509 -2.30 -17.97 -1.78
N ALA A 510 -1.25 -17.39 -2.35
CA ALA A 510 0.05 -17.30 -1.71
C ALA A 510 0.01 -16.47 -0.41
N LYS A 511 -0.79 -15.41 -0.36
CA LYS A 511 -0.99 -14.63 0.88
C LYS A 511 -1.71 -15.42 1.95
N ASP A 512 -2.68 -16.25 1.60
CA ASP A 512 -3.40 -17.10 2.55
C ASP A 512 -2.47 -18.17 3.13
N LEU A 513 -1.68 -18.84 2.29
CA LEU A 513 -0.65 -19.80 2.74
C LEU A 513 0.40 -19.11 3.64
N ASN A 514 0.88 -17.95 3.24
CA ASN A 514 1.81 -17.16 4.05
C ASN A 514 1.17 -16.71 5.37
N SER A 515 -0.13 -16.43 5.37
CA SER A 515 -0.87 -16.05 6.59
C SER A 515 -0.98 -17.23 7.55
N LEU A 516 -1.22 -18.45 7.05
CA LEU A 516 -1.20 -19.67 7.87
C LEU A 516 0.20 -19.93 8.45
N ALA A 517 1.23 -19.91 7.61
CA ALA A 517 2.61 -20.12 8.05
C ALA A 517 3.09 -19.03 9.02
N HIS A 518 2.67 -17.78 8.81
CA HIS A 518 2.94 -16.68 9.74
C HIS A 518 2.18 -16.89 11.06
N ALA A 519 0.93 -17.33 11.00
CA ALA A 519 0.11 -17.59 12.16
C ALA A 519 0.68 -18.68 13.06
N GLU A 520 1.21 -19.77 12.47
CA GLU A 520 1.84 -20.90 13.17
C GLU A 520 3.13 -20.52 13.88
N LYS A 521 3.91 -19.60 13.30
CA LYS A 521 5.17 -19.10 13.89
C LYS A 521 4.95 -18.20 15.10
N ARG A 522 3.71 -17.77 15.36
CA ARG A 522 3.41 -16.98 16.56
C ARG A 522 3.55 -17.89 17.78
N PRO A 523 4.32 -17.50 18.81
CA PRO A 523 4.25 -18.20 20.08
C PRO A 523 2.79 -18.16 20.52
N LYS A 524 2.18 -19.34 20.73
CA LYS A 524 0.84 -19.43 21.32
C LYS A 524 0.90 -18.62 22.61
N GLN A 525 0.32 -17.42 22.62
CA GLN A 525 0.25 -16.64 23.84
C GLN A 525 -0.49 -17.52 24.84
N ALA A 526 0.21 -17.86 25.93
CA ALA A 526 -0.38 -18.55 27.07
C ALA A 526 -1.61 -17.75 27.50
N GLN A 527 -2.80 -18.28 27.21
CA GLN A 527 -4.01 -17.87 27.89
C GLN A 527 -3.79 -18.20 29.37
N GLY A 528 -3.65 -17.16 30.19
CA GLY A 528 -3.49 -17.27 31.63
C GLY A 528 -2.05 -17.08 32.12
N ARG A 529 -1.66 -15.83 32.37
CA ARG A 529 -1.04 -15.43 33.65
C ARG A 529 -1.00 -13.90 33.75
N ALA A 530 -1.92 -13.38 34.54
CA ALA A 530 -1.76 -12.09 35.17
C ALA A 530 -0.45 -12.07 35.99
N GLY A 531 0.28 -10.95 35.92
CA GLY A 531 1.33 -10.61 36.87
C GLY A 531 2.69 -11.29 36.68
N ARG A 532 3.57 -10.65 35.89
CA ARG A 532 4.94 -10.29 36.33
C ARG A 532 5.62 -9.43 35.26
N ARG A 533 5.91 -8.18 35.64
CA ARG A 533 6.92 -7.35 34.97
C ARG A 533 8.25 -8.09 35.05
N ASN A 534 8.87 -8.39 33.91
CA ASN A 534 10.30 -8.61 33.85
C ASN A 534 10.87 -7.64 32.80
N SER A 535 11.34 -6.51 33.30
CA SER A 535 12.24 -5.61 32.63
C SER A 535 13.63 -6.26 32.53
N ASP A 536 14.32 -5.98 31.41
CA ASP A 536 15.78 -5.87 31.32
C ASP A 536 16.73 -7.10 31.29
N SER A 537 16.27 -8.34 31.11
CA SER A 537 17.24 -9.44 30.88
C SER A 537 17.74 -9.54 29.43
N ASP A 538 16.89 -9.21 28.45
CA ASP A 538 17.17 -9.51 27.03
C ASP A 538 18.00 -8.43 26.30
N LYS A 539 18.10 -7.23 26.89
CA LYS A 539 18.96 -6.14 26.38
C LYS A 539 20.41 -6.27 26.83
N ILE A 540 20.65 -6.74 28.06
CA ILE A 540 22.01 -6.90 28.59
C ILE A 540 22.73 -8.05 27.89
N ARG A 541 22.04 -9.17 27.65
CA ARG A 541 22.61 -10.34 26.98
C ARG A 541 23.03 -10.11 25.52
N LYS A 542 22.39 -9.17 24.84
CA LYS A 542 22.74 -8.78 23.45
C LYS A 542 23.88 -7.75 23.36
N LEU A 543 24.21 -7.07 24.46
CA LEU A 543 25.26 -6.05 24.48
C LEU A 543 26.60 -6.57 24.99
N THR A 544 26.63 -7.60 25.84
CA THR A 544 27.88 -8.07 26.47
C THR A 544 28.45 -9.35 25.89
N GLY A 545 27.77 -10.02 24.95
CA GLY A 545 28.28 -11.21 24.26
C GLY A 545 28.67 -12.38 25.18
N SER A 546 28.28 -12.36 26.44
CA SER A 546 28.57 -13.42 27.41
C SER A 546 27.39 -14.39 27.42
N LYS A 547 27.67 -15.68 27.25
CA LYS A 547 26.66 -16.74 27.11
C LYS A 547 25.78 -16.87 28.34
#